data_AF-A0A9D2U3X6-F1
#
_entry.id   AF-A0A9D2U3X6-F1
#
_cell.length_a   1.000
_cell.length_b   1.000
_cell.length_c   1.000
_cell.angle_alpha   90.00
_cell.angle_beta   90.00
_cell.angle_gamma   90.00
#
_symmetry.space_group_name_H-M   'P 1'
#
loop_
_entity.id
_entity.type
_entity.pdbx_description
1 polymer ?
#
loop_
_entity_poly.entity_id
_entity_poly.type
_entity_poly.pdbx_seq_one_letter_code
_entity_poly.pdbx_strand_id
1 'polypeptide(L)' 'MYAFLRKSDKEEILTVLNFDSIDLHNYKIPLPEHKHALLLLDSNSKLFGGPGTNRYALKKGSLELQIGHFSGEYFLLK' A
#
# COMPACT_ATOMS: atom_id res chain seq x y z
N MET A 1 1.13 11.11 5.46
CA MET A 1 1.33 9.74 4.93
C MET A 1 2.80 9.40 4.69
N TYR A 2 3.15 8.12 4.90
CA TYR A 2 4.49 7.57 4.75
C TYR A 2 4.48 6.37 3.81
N ALA A 3 5.49 6.25 2.96
CA ALA A 3 5.75 5.07 2.15
C ALA A 3 7.23 4.72 2.21
N PHE A 4 7.56 3.47 2.54
CA PHE A 4 8.96 3.03 2.65
C PHE A 4 9.12 1.54 2.35
N LEU A 5 10.35 1.15 2.01
CA LEU A 5 10.71 -0.24 1.74
C LEU A 5 11.40 -0.86 2.96
N ARG A 6 10.97 -2.07 3.31
CA ARG A 6 11.71 -3.00 4.15
C ARG A 6 12.33 -4.06 3.26
N LYS A 7 13.64 -4.23 3.33
CA LYS A 7 14.39 -5.13 2.46
C LYS A 7 15.11 -6.19 3.28
N SER A 8 15.14 -7.41 2.74
CA SER A 8 16.08 -8.46 3.10
C SER A 8 16.86 -8.88 1.86
N ASP A 9 17.74 -9.87 1.98
CA ASP A 9 18.48 -10.43 0.86
C ASP A 9 17.59 -11.09 -0.20
N LYS A 10 16.33 -11.41 0.15
CA LYS A 10 15.41 -12.19 -0.71
C LYS A 10 14.11 -11.48 -1.03
N GLU A 11 13.68 -10.55 -0.19
CA GLU A 11 12.32 -9.99 -0.25
C GLU A 11 12.32 -8.50 0.00
N GLU A 12 11.41 -7.82 -0.67
CA GLU A 12 11.13 -6.41 -0.45
C GLU A 12 9.65 -6.22 -0.12
N ILE A 13 9.38 -5.54 0.99
CA ILE A 13 8.03 -5.17 1.42
C ILE A 13 7.89 -3.66 1.31
N LEU A 14 6.93 -3.21 0.52
CA LEU A 14 6.47 -1.83 0.52
C LEU A 14 5.42 -1.65 1.60
N THR A 15 5.69 -0.74 2.53
CA THR A 15 4.77 -0.34 3.58
C THR A 15 4.24 1.05 3.28
N VAL A 16 2.92 1.21 3.28
CA VAL A 16 2.23 2.49 3.08
C VAL A 16 1.34 2.75 4.29
N LEU A 17 1.48 3.91 4.92
CA LEU A 17 0.76 4.29 6.13
C LEU A 17 0.15 5.68 5.97
N ASN A 18 -1.13 5.80 6.30
CA ASN A 18 -1.83 7.05 6.42
C ASN A 18 -2.23 7.29 7.87
N PHE A 19 -1.57 8.25 8.52
CA PHE A 19 -1.87 8.68 9.88
C PHE A 19 -2.68 9.98 9.91
N ASP A 20 -3.15 10.46 8.76
CA ASP A 20 -3.99 11.65 8.68
C ASP A 20 -5.46 11.25 8.90
N SER A 21 -6.28 12.23 9.29
CA SER A 21 -7.73 12.06 9.47
C SER A 21 -8.52 12.11 8.16
N ILE A 22 -7.84 12.21 7.02
CA ILE A 22 -8.43 12.28 5.69
C ILE A 22 -8.07 11.05 4.88
N ASP A 23 -9.01 10.58 4.08
CA ASP A 23 -8.74 9.55 3.08
C ASP A 23 -7.87 10.13 1.96
N LEU A 24 -6.89 9.36 1.49
CA LEU A 24 -6.07 9.74 0.35
C LEU A 24 -6.56 8.99 -0.87
N HIS A 25 -6.82 9.73 -1.94
CA HIS A 25 -7.26 9.20 -3.22
C HIS A 25 -6.18 9.39 -4.27
N ASN A 26 -6.06 8.44 -5.21
CA ASN A 26 -5.16 8.51 -6.36
C ASN A 26 -3.69 8.71 -6.00
N TYR A 27 -3.26 8.22 -4.83
CA TYR A 27 -1.85 8.31 -4.46
C TYR A 27 -1.03 7.36 -5.32
N LYS A 28 0.11 7.82 -5.84
CA LYS A 28 0.94 7.03 -6.75
C LYS A 28 2.31 6.81 -6.15
N ILE A 29 2.68 5.54 -6.04
CA ILE A 29 4.04 5.14 -5.66
C ILE A 29 4.72 4.57 -6.91
N PRO A 30 5.81 5.18 -7.39
CA PRO A 30 6.60 4.58 -8.46
C PRO A 30 7.22 3.28 -7.94
N LEU A 31 7.08 2.21 -8.71
CA LEU A 31 7.72 0.93 -8.43
C LEU A 31 8.97 0.80 -9.30
N PRO A 32 10.05 0.14 -8.80
CA PRO A 32 11.16 -0.26 -9.65
C PRO A 32 10.67 -1.07 -10.85
N GLU A 33 11.34 -0.93 -12.00
CA GLU A 33 10.91 -1.57 -13.26
C GLU A 33 10.68 -3.08 -13.08
N HIS A 34 9.61 -3.59 -13.70
CA HIS A 34 9.19 -4.99 -13.70
C HIS A 34 8.69 -5.58 -12.37
N LYS A 35 8.58 -4.80 -11.28
CA LYS A 35 8.05 -5.34 -10.03
C LYS A 35 6.52 -5.39 -10.00
N HIS A 36 6.00 -6.54 -9.62
CA HIS A 36 4.62 -6.77 -9.22
C HIS A 36 4.46 -6.49 -7.72
N ALA A 37 3.28 -6.01 -7.32
CA ALA A 37 2.92 -5.81 -5.92
C ALA A 37 1.80 -6.79 -5.52
N LEU A 38 2.03 -7.58 -4.49
CA LEU A 38 1.05 -8.49 -3.89
C LEU A 38 0.66 -7.95 -2.51
N LEU A 39 -0.62 -7.66 -2.30
CA LEU A 39 -1.13 -7.23 -0.99
C LEU A 39 -0.96 -8.35 0.04
N LEU A 40 -0.24 -8.05 1.12
CA LEU A 40 -0.05 -8.93 2.28
C LEU A 40 -0.99 -8.58 3.43
N LEU A 41 -1.18 -7.29 3.68
CA LEU A 41 -2.00 -6.80 4.78
C LEU A 41 -2.66 -5.48 4.39
N ASP A 42 -3.95 -5.37 4.66
CA ASP A 42 -4.73 -4.14 4.64
C ASP A 42 -5.35 -3.94 6.03
N SER A 43 -4.82 -2.99 6.80
CA SER A 43 -5.32 -2.71 8.15
C SER A 43 -6.68 -2.03 8.14
N ASN A 44 -7.13 -1.52 6.99
CA ASN A 44 -8.45 -0.94 6.82
C ASN A 44 -9.53 -2.00 6.53
N SER A 45 -9.15 -3.27 6.40
CA SER A 45 -10.08 -4.37 6.16
C SER A 45 -11.12 -4.50 7.28
N LYS A 46 -12.34 -4.89 6.91
CA LYS A 46 -13.42 -5.20 7.85
C LYS A 46 -13.04 -6.32 8.82
N LEU A 47 -12.11 -7.21 8.45
CA LEU A 47 -11.60 -8.26 9.32
C LEU A 47 -10.86 -7.71 10.55
N PHE A 48 -10.32 -6.49 10.45
CA PHE A 48 -9.60 -5.81 11.53
C PHE A 48 -10.39 -4.64 12.12
N GLY A 49 -11.70 -4.56 11.84
CA GLY A 49 -12.58 -3.48 12.33
C GLY A 49 -12.52 -2.19 11.50
N GLY A 50 -11.83 -2.18 10.36
CA GLY A 50 -11.81 -1.04 9.45
C GLY A 50 -13.02 -0.99 8.50
N PRO A 51 -13.30 0.16 7.87
CA PRO A 51 -14.41 0.33 6.91
C PRO A 51 -14.28 -0.47 5.60
N GLY A 52 -13.09 -0.95 5.23
CA GLY A 52 -12.83 -1.73 4.03
C GLY A 52 -12.84 -0.90 2.74
N THR A 53 -12.39 0.35 2.81
CA THR A 53 -12.44 1.33 1.71
C THR A 53 -11.14 1.43 0.92
N ASN A 54 -10.07 0.74 1.35
CA ASN A 54 -8.80 0.74 0.63
C ASN A 54 -8.95 0.09 -0.75
N ARG A 55 -8.27 0.66 -1.74
CA ARG A 55 -8.20 0.12 -3.10
C ARG A 55 -6.81 0.33 -3.64
N TYR A 56 -6.32 -0.62 -4.40
CA TYR A 56 -5.07 -0.49 -5.11
C TYR A 56 -5.18 -0.99 -6.55
N ALA A 57 -4.38 -0.42 -7.43
CA ALA A 57 -4.24 -0.87 -8.80
C ALA A 57 -2.78 -0.77 -9.24
N LEU A 58 -2.26 -1.85 -9.83
CA LEU A 58 -0.97 -1.84 -10.48
C LEU A 58 -1.14 -1.29 -11.91
N LYS A 59 -0.50 -0.16 -12.19
CA LYS A 59 -0.36 0.38 -13.56
C LYS A 59 1.11 0.36 -13.93
N LYS A 60 1.42 0.40 -15.24
CA LYS A 60 2.79 0.29 -15.76
C LYS A 60 3.78 1.16 -14.94
N GLY A 61 4.60 0.51 -14.11
CA GLY A 61 5.63 1.16 -13.28
C GLY A 61 5.13 1.89 -12.01
N SER A 62 3.87 1.78 -11.62
CA SER A 62 3.35 2.45 -10.42
C SER A 62 2.22 1.68 -9.72
N LEU A 63 2.21 1.79 -8.40
CA LEU A 63 1.09 1.39 -7.56
C LEU A 63 0.21 2.61 -7.30
N GLU A 64 -1.02 2.58 -7.81
CA GLU A 64 -2.04 3.59 -7.51
C GLU A 64 -2.89 3.12 -6.32
N LEU A 65 -3.10 4.01 -5.35
CA LEU A 65 -3.66 3.71 -4.04
C LEU A 65 -4.79 4.67 -3.68
N GLN A 66 -5.83 4.11 -3.09
CA GLN A 66 -6.76 4.79 -2.21
C GLN A 66 -6.56 4.20 -0.82
N ILE A 67 -6.16 5.03 0.14
CA ILE A 67 -5.88 4.59 1.50
C ILE A 67 -6.73 5.41 2.48
N GLY A 68 -7.47 4.73 3.34
CA GLY A 68 -8.32 5.34 4.35
C GLY A 68 -7.49 6.05 5.41
N HIS A 69 -8.09 7.00 6.09
CA HIS A 69 -7.54 7.61 7.30
C HIS A 69 -7.13 6.56 8.35
N PHE A 70 -6.08 6.87 9.11
CA PHE A 70 -5.53 6.00 10.17
C PHE A 70 -5.34 4.53 9.79
N SER A 71 -4.92 4.25 8.56
CA SER A 71 -4.78 2.89 8.03
C SER A 71 -3.47 2.67 7.27
N GLY A 72 -3.16 1.42 6.96
CA GLY A 72 -1.96 1.05 6.24
C GLY A 72 -2.09 -0.23 5.44
N GLU A 73 -1.28 -0.31 4.39
CA GLU A 73 -1.18 -1.46 3.51
C GLU A 73 0.28 -1.91 3.38
N TYR A 74 0.47 -3.22 3.27
CA TYR A 74 1.77 -3.85 3.10
C TYR A 74 1.72 -4.69 1.83
N PHE A 75 2.69 -4.48 0.95
CA PHE A 75 2.80 -5.19 -0.32
C PHE A 75 4.13 -5.90 -0.41
N LEU A 76 4.12 -7.17 -0.80
CA LEU A 76 5.32 -7.88 -1.24
C LEU A 76 5.62 -7.45 -2.68
N LEU A 77 6.84 -6.99 -2.93
CA LEU A 77 7.32 -6.64 -4.27
C LEU A 77 8.11 -7.82 -4.87
N LYS A 78 7.69 -8.28 -6.06
CA LYS A 78 8.34 -9.37 -6.81
C LYS A 78 8.74 -8.91 -8.20
#